data_AF-A0A225V3N1-F1
#
_entry.id   AF-A0A225V3N1-F1
#
_cell.length_a   1.000
_cell.length_b   1.000
_cell.length_c   1.000
_cell.angle_alpha   90.00
_cell.angle_beta   90.00
_cell.angle_gamma   90.00
#
_symmetry.space_group_name_H-M   'P 1'
#
loop_
_entity.id
_entity.type
_entity.pdbx_description
1 polymer ?
#
loop_
_entity_poly.entity_id
_entity_poly.type
_entity_poly.pdbx_seq_one_letter_code
_entity_poly.pdbx_strand_id
1 'polypeptide(L)'
;MSLSAFVPTSTQKARTTAIAAFERMLEQENVSMEFVQASILQDNSGKRLAAIMDRFGFYLSTNDGKKGKLARNTATSYHRNVKLWLFDKYPHLRVSTELILLKQGKTLDKHCLKREKGGLINKAPPCTKENL
;
A
#
# COMPACT_ATOMS: atom_id res chain seq x y z
N MET A 1 14.20 20.62 16.67
CA MET A 1 12.84 20.04 16.55
C MET A 1 12.83 19.11 15.35
N SER A 2 12.30 17.88 15.48
CA SER A 2 12.18 16.97 14.34
C SER A 2 10.97 17.34 13.48
N LEU A 3 11.11 17.30 12.15
CA LEU A 3 9.99 17.49 11.22
C LEU A 3 8.87 16.45 11.42
N SER A 4 9.18 15.30 12.01
CA SER A 4 8.19 14.27 12.36
C SER A 4 7.17 14.72 13.42
N ALA A 5 7.50 15.72 14.25
CA ALA A 5 6.60 16.25 15.28
C ALA A 5 5.38 16.99 14.72
N PHE A 6 5.43 17.41 13.45
CA PHE A 6 4.34 18.11 12.77
C PHE A 6 3.42 17.18 11.98
N VAL A 7 3.75 15.89 11.89
CA VAL A 7 2.90 14.93 11.18
C VAL A 7 1.64 14.67 12.01
N PRO A 8 0.43 14.89 11.48
CA PRO A 8 -0.80 14.65 12.22
C PRO A 8 -0.87 13.21 12.75
N THR A 9 -1.37 13.04 13.97
CA THR A 9 -1.51 11.71 14.61
C THR A 9 -2.32 10.73 13.76
N SER A 10 -3.33 11.21 13.02
CA SER A 10 -4.11 10.40 12.09
C SER A 10 -3.26 9.82 10.95
N THR A 11 -2.33 10.61 10.41
CA THR A 11 -1.39 10.18 9.36
C THR A 11 -0.41 9.14 9.91
N GLN A 12 0.10 9.34 11.13
CA GLN A 12 0.97 8.37 11.79
C GLN A 12 0.25 7.03 11.99
N LYS A 13 -0.98 7.05 12.50
CA LYS A 13 -1.81 5.84 12.67
C LYS A 13 -2.05 5.11 11.35
N ALA A 14 -2.41 5.84 10.29
CA ALA A 14 -2.61 5.24 8.96
C ALA A 14 -1.35 4.53 8.44
N ARG A 15 -0.17 5.13 8.64
CA ARG A 15 1.11 4.52 8.30
C ARG A 15 1.36 3.25 9.12
N THR A 16 1.18 3.29 10.43
CA THR A 16 1.35 2.13 11.31
C THR A 16 0.43 0.97 10.91
N THR A 17 -0.85 1.25 10.62
CA THR A 17 -1.78 0.21 10.18
C THR A 17 -1.37 -0.41 8.84
N ALA A 18 -0.88 0.39 7.90
CA ALA A 18 -0.38 -0.12 6.62
C ALA A 18 0.87 -1.01 6.77
N ILE A 19 1.78 -0.65 7.69
CA ILE A 19 2.97 -1.46 8.00
C ILE A 19 2.55 -2.78 8.66
N ALA A 20 1.61 -2.75 9.61
CA ALA A 20 1.08 -3.97 10.21
C ALA A 20 0.39 -4.89 9.19
N ALA A 21 -0.26 -4.35 8.15
CA ALA A 21 -0.77 -5.14 7.04
C ALA A 21 0.34 -5.79 6.20
N PHE A 22 1.45 -5.08 6.00
CA PHE A 22 2.62 -5.61 5.32
C PHE A 22 3.28 -6.74 6.13
N GLU A 23 3.42 -6.58 7.44
CA GLU A 23 3.96 -7.62 8.34
C GLU A 23 3.08 -8.87 8.33
N ARG A 24 1.74 -8.73 8.41
CA ARG A 24 0.81 -9.86 8.29
C ARG A 24 0.93 -10.61 6.96
N MET A 25 1.19 -9.91 5.85
CA MET A 25 1.46 -10.57 4.57
C MET A 25 2.73 -11.42 4.65
N LEU A 26 3.81 -10.89 5.25
CA LEU A 26 5.07 -11.61 5.38
C LEU A 26 4.92 -12.85 6.26
N GLU A 27 4.22 -12.73 7.39
CA GLU A 27 3.89 -13.86 8.26
C GLU A 27 3.12 -14.95 7.52
N GLN A 28 2.10 -14.57 6.74
CA GLN A 28 1.32 -15.53 5.95
C GLN A 28 2.17 -16.23 4.88
N GLU A 29 3.21 -15.59 4.38
CA GLU A 29 4.16 -16.15 3.40
C GLU A 29 5.34 -16.88 4.05
N ASN A 30 5.37 -16.94 5.39
CA ASN A 30 6.48 -17.48 6.17
C ASN A 30 7.83 -16.83 5.82
N VAL A 31 7.81 -15.52 5.57
CA VAL A 31 8.98 -14.70 5.27
C VAL A 31 9.23 -13.77 6.45
N SER A 32 10.47 -13.73 6.96
CA SER A 32 10.81 -12.80 8.04
C SER A 32 11.06 -11.38 7.52
N MET A 33 10.78 -10.39 8.36
CA MET A 33 11.08 -9.00 8.03
C MET A 33 12.58 -8.80 7.81
N GLU A 34 13.43 -9.48 8.59
CA GLU A 34 14.89 -9.42 8.50
C GLU A 34 15.37 -9.91 7.13
N PHE A 35 14.78 -10.99 6.61
CA PHE A 35 15.11 -11.53 5.30
C PHE A 35 14.76 -10.53 4.18
N VAL A 36 13.58 -9.90 4.26
CA VAL A 36 13.15 -8.86 3.33
C VAL A 36 14.12 -7.68 3.34
N GLN A 37 14.53 -7.23 4.53
CA GLN A 37 15.45 -6.11 4.67
C GLN A 37 16.83 -6.44 4.09
N ALA A 38 17.39 -7.61 4.43
CA ALA A 38 18.66 -8.07 3.87
C ALA A 38 18.60 -8.21 2.34
N SER A 39 17.50 -8.74 1.82
CA SER A 39 17.30 -8.92 0.37
C SER A 39 17.21 -7.58 -0.38
N ILE A 40 16.61 -6.56 0.22
CA ILE A 40 16.56 -5.21 -0.37
C ILE A 40 17.94 -4.55 -0.33
N LEU A 41 18.66 -4.67 0.79
CA LEU A 41 19.99 -4.08 0.96
C LEU A 41 21.03 -4.67 -0.01
N GLN A 42 20.89 -5.94 -0.37
CA GLN A 42 21.77 -6.60 -1.34
C GLN A 42 21.42 -6.27 -2.80
N ASP A 43 20.30 -5.60 -3.07
CA ASP A 43 19.83 -5.30 -4.43
C ASP A 43 19.84 -3.80 -4.76
N ASN A 44 20.98 -3.35 -5.27
CA ASN A 44 21.15 -1.97 -5.76
C ASN A 44 20.25 -1.62 -6.96
N SER A 45 19.71 -2.61 -7.67
CA SER A 45 18.80 -2.35 -8.80
C SER A 45 17.39 -1.98 -8.36
N GLY A 46 17.03 -2.28 -7.10
CA GLY A 46 15.70 -2.04 -6.54
C GLY A 46 14.60 -2.98 -7.07
N LYS A 47 14.96 -4.02 -7.83
CA LYS A 47 14.02 -5.04 -8.34
C LYS A 47 13.37 -5.84 -7.21
N ARG A 48 14.10 -6.18 -6.15
CA ARG A 48 13.59 -6.84 -4.94
C ARG A 48 12.54 -5.98 -4.25
N LEU A 49 12.84 -4.69 -4.06
CA LEU A 49 11.89 -3.73 -3.48
C LEU A 49 10.63 -3.62 -4.34
N ALA A 50 10.75 -3.55 -5.67
CA ALA A 50 9.61 -3.56 -6.57
C ALA A 50 8.80 -4.86 -6.52
N ALA A 51 9.45 -6.02 -6.46
CA ALA A 51 8.78 -7.33 -6.38
C ALA A 51 7.99 -7.49 -5.06
N ILE A 52 8.58 -7.07 -3.94
CA ILE A 52 7.93 -7.09 -2.62
C ILE A 52 6.71 -6.16 -2.60
N MET A 53 6.82 -4.96 -3.20
CA MET A 53 5.70 -4.04 -3.34
C MET A 53 4.59 -4.57 -4.26
N ASP A 54 4.94 -5.26 -5.35
CA ASP A 54 3.98 -5.93 -6.24
C ASP A 54 3.16 -6.96 -5.46
N ARG A 55 3.87 -7.79 -4.69
CA ARG A 55 3.29 -8.85 -3.87
C ARG A 55 2.36 -8.27 -2.81
N PHE A 56 2.77 -7.17 -2.17
CA PHE A 56 1.92 -6.46 -1.23
C PHE A 56 0.67 -5.88 -1.89
N GLY A 57 0.79 -5.31 -3.09
CA GLY A 57 -0.37 -4.89 -3.88
C GLY A 57 -1.34 -6.05 -4.13
N PHE A 58 -0.83 -7.22 -4.54
CA PHE A 58 -1.63 -8.42 -4.72
C PHE A 58 -2.34 -8.84 -3.42
N TYR A 59 -1.63 -8.90 -2.30
CA TYR A 59 -2.18 -9.22 -0.98
C TYR A 59 -3.34 -8.29 -0.59
N LEU A 60 -3.18 -6.97 -0.74
CA LEU A 60 -4.22 -5.99 -0.42
C LEU A 60 -5.47 -6.16 -1.30
N SER A 61 -5.29 -6.58 -2.55
CA SER A 61 -6.38 -6.79 -3.51
C SER A 61 -7.16 -8.09 -3.30
N THR A 62 -6.65 -9.02 -2.49
CA THR A 62 -7.18 -10.39 -2.36
C THR A 62 -7.51 -10.80 -0.92
N ASN A 63 -6.68 -10.43 0.07
CA ASN A 63 -6.68 -11.08 1.38
C ASN A 63 -7.03 -10.18 2.57
N ASP A 64 -6.65 -8.89 2.55
CA ASP A 64 -6.79 -8.06 3.75
C ASP A 64 -8.20 -7.41 3.84
N GLY A 65 -8.91 -7.57 4.97
CA GLY A 65 -10.25 -7.01 5.24
C GLY A 65 -11.24 -7.99 5.86
N LYS A 66 -12.30 -7.49 6.51
CA LYS A 66 -13.29 -8.30 7.28
C LYS A 66 -14.06 -9.34 6.46
N LYS A 67 -14.00 -9.29 5.12
CA LYS A 67 -14.66 -10.22 4.18
C LYS A 67 -13.72 -10.62 3.02
N GLY A 68 -12.40 -10.57 3.22
CA GLY A 68 -11.42 -10.58 2.12
C GLY A 68 -11.06 -9.16 1.69
N LYS A 69 -10.79 -8.94 0.39
CA LYS A 69 -10.22 -7.71 -0.21
C LYS A 69 -10.58 -6.36 0.45
N LEU A 70 -9.58 -5.48 0.55
CA LEU A 70 -9.77 -4.12 1.08
C LEU A 70 -10.59 -3.25 0.10
N ALA A 71 -11.28 -2.26 0.66
CA ALA A 71 -11.81 -1.16 -0.13
C ALA A 71 -10.68 -0.47 -0.89
N ARG A 72 -10.95 -0.08 -2.14
CA ARG A 72 -9.97 0.53 -3.06
C ARG A 72 -9.15 1.66 -2.42
N ASN A 73 -9.83 2.60 -1.76
CA ASN A 73 -9.18 3.74 -1.10
C ASN A 73 -8.22 3.28 0.02
N THR A 74 -8.61 2.27 0.80
CA THR A 74 -7.77 1.68 1.85
C THR A 74 -6.58 0.95 1.26
N ALA A 75 -6.78 0.10 0.25
CA ALA A 75 -5.70 -0.62 -0.43
C ALA A 75 -4.66 0.35 -1.02
N THR A 76 -5.12 1.35 -1.78
CA THR A 76 -4.24 2.37 -2.36
C THR A 76 -3.52 3.18 -1.28
N SER A 77 -4.20 3.48 -0.17
CA SER A 77 -3.59 4.17 0.98
C SER A 77 -2.51 3.33 1.66
N TYR A 78 -2.75 2.03 1.89
CA TYR A 78 -1.78 1.14 2.52
C TYR A 78 -0.54 0.97 1.65
N HIS A 79 -0.74 0.67 0.36
CA HIS A 79 0.35 0.57 -0.60
C HIS A 79 1.18 1.87 -0.64
N ARG A 80 0.53 3.05 -0.64
CA ARG A 80 1.25 4.33 -0.60
C ARG A 80 2.06 4.50 0.69
N ASN A 81 1.50 4.17 1.85
CA ASN A 81 2.18 4.33 3.14
C ASN A 81 3.39 3.40 3.27
N VAL A 82 3.26 2.13 2.86
CA VAL A 82 4.39 1.18 2.87
C VAL A 82 5.47 1.61 1.89
N LYS A 83 5.09 2.07 0.68
CA LYS A 83 6.04 2.64 -0.28
C LYS A 83 6.87 3.77 0.33
N LEU A 84 6.21 4.74 0.95
CA LEU A 84 6.89 5.88 1.58
C LEU A 84 7.79 5.42 2.72
N TRP A 85 7.34 4.46 3.53
CA TRP A 85 8.15 3.90 4.60
C TRP A 85 9.39 3.16 4.11
N LEU A 86 9.28 2.38 3.03
CA LEU A 86 10.44 1.74 2.42
C LEU A 86 11.40 2.76 1.80
N PHE A 87 10.92 3.87 1.23
CA PHE A 87 11.79 4.95 0.76
C PHE A 87 12.47 5.72 1.88
N ASP A 88 11.81 5.91 3.03
CA ASP A 88 12.46 6.46 4.21
C ASP A 88 13.59 5.54 4.71
N LYS A 89 13.42 4.21 4.58
CA LYS A 89 14.41 3.21 5.01
C LYS A 89 15.54 2.98 3.99
N TYR A 90 15.24 3.08 2.70
CA TYR A 90 16.17 2.83 1.59
C TYR A 90 16.17 4.01 0.59
N PRO A 91 16.61 5.20 1.01
CA PRO A 91 16.51 6.40 0.17
C PRO A 91 17.28 6.28 -1.16
N HIS A 92 18.38 5.52 -1.17
CA HIS A 92 19.20 5.27 -2.36
C HIS A 92 18.47 4.51 -3.48
N LEU A 93 17.42 3.74 -3.16
CA LEU A 93 16.64 3.01 -4.16
C LEU A 93 15.49 3.83 -4.75
N ARG A 94 15.20 5.02 -4.22
CA ARG A 94 14.03 5.79 -4.63
C ARG A 94 14.06 6.13 -6.12
N VAL A 95 15.17 6.68 -6.60
CA VAL A 95 15.30 7.14 -8.00
C VAL A 95 15.13 5.98 -8.99
N SER A 96 15.69 4.81 -8.69
CA SER A 96 15.63 3.64 -9.58
C SER A 96 14.26 2.96 -9.58
N THR A 97 13.45 3.12 -8.54
CA THR A 97 12.20 2.34 -8.35
C THR A 97 10.91 3.16 -8.38
N GLU A 98 10.96 4.48 -8.21
CA GLU A 98 9.76 5.33 -8.06
C GLU A 98 8.75 5.16 -9.20
N LEU A 99 9.23 5.12 -10.45
CA LEU A 99 8.35 4.94 -11.62
C LEU A 99 7.68 3.56 -11.65
N ILE A 100 8.40 2.51 -11.25
CA ILE A 100 7.89 1.13 -11.22
C ILE A 100 6.80 1.03 -10.14
N LEU A 101 7.07 1.53 -8.95
CA LEU A 101 6.14 1.51 -7.81
C LEU A 101 4.91 2.40 -8.07
N LEU A 102 5.06 3.49 -8.84
CA LEU A 102 3.94 4.30 -9.30
C LEU A 102 3.03 3.51 -10.25
N LYS A 103 3.61 2.76 -11.20
CA LYS A 103 2.84 1.90 -12.11
C LYS A 103 2.10 0.80 -11.34
N GLN A 104 2.76 0.15 -10.39
CA GLN A 104 2.14 -0.85 -9.51
C GLN A 104 0.97 -0.28 -8.71
N GLY A 105 1.13 0.91 -8.13
CA GLY A 105 0.03 1.59 -7.44
C GLY A 105 -1.17 1.86 -8.35
N LYS A 106 -0.95 2.25 -9.62
CA LYS A 106 -2.03 2.43 -10.61
C LYS A 106 -2.68 1.09 -10.99
N THR A 107 -1.89 0.03 -11.13
CA THR A 107 -2.38 -1.32 -11.38
C THR A 107 -3.27 -1.78 -10.23
N LEU A 108 -2.82 -1.67 -8.99
CA LEU A 108 -3.61 -1.95 -7.78
C LEU A 108 -4.93 -1.18 -7.78
N ASP A 109 -4.86 0.14 -8.01
CA ASP A 109 -6.03 1.02 -8.05
C ASP A 109 -7.08 0.56 -9.07
N LYS A 110 -6.63 0.06 -10.24
CA LYS A 110 -7.48 -0.53 -11.27
C LYS A 110 -8.01 -1.92 -10.92
N HIS A 111 -7.20 -2.78 -10.29
CA HIS A 111 -7.62 -4.10 -9.84
C HIS A 111 -8.71 -4.00 -8.76
N CYS A 112 -8.57 -3.05 -7.83
CA CYS A 112 -9.59 -2.77 -6.82
C CYS A 112 -10.89 -2.14 -7.39
N LEU A 113 -10.92 -1.70 -8.66
CA LEU A 113 -12.16 -1.26 -9.34
C LEU A 113 -13.04 -2.45 -9.80
N LYS A 114 -12.50 -3.67 -9.93
CA LYS A 114 -13.26 -4.81 -10.44
C LYS A 114 -14.23 -5.34 -9.38
N ARG A 115 -15.51 -5.14 -9.69
CA ARG A 115 -16.69 -5.49 -8.90
C ARG A 115 -16.87 -7.00 -8.74
N GLU A 116 -17.39 -7.39 -7.59
CA GLU A 116 -18.24 -8.59 -7.54
C GLU A 116 -19.39 -8.37 -8.54
N LYS A 117 -19.48 -9.20 -9.57
CA LYS A 117 -20.63 -9.28 -10.49
C LYS A 117 -21.02 -7.98 -11.23
N GLY A 118 -20.12 -7.43 -12.05
CA GLY A 118 -20.53 -6.73 -13.29
C GLY A 118 -21.33 -5.42 -13.22
N GLY A 119 -21.61 -4.81 -12.07
CA GLY A 119 -22.46 -3.60 -11.99
C GLY A 119 -21.77 -2.34 -11.47
N LEU A 120 -22.07 -1.18 -12.06
CA LEU A 120 -21.78 0.14 -11.46
C LEU A 120 -22.44 0.19 -10.09
N ILE A 121 -21.63 0.10 -9.03
CA ILE A 121 -22.09 0.34 -7.66
C ILE A 121 -22.72 1.72 -7.70
N ASN A 122 -24.04 1.77 -7.56
CA ASN A 122 -24.81 3.00 -7.42
C ASN A 122 -24.18 3.77 -6.26
N LYS A 123 -23.40 4.80 -6.59
CA LYS A 123 -23.11 5.83 -5.61
C LYS A 123 -24.42 6.57 -5.38
N ALA A 124 -24.78 6.78 -4.12
CA ALA A 124 -25.84 7.74 -3.82
C ALA A 124 -25.48 9.06 -4.53
N PRO A 125 -26.46 9.76 -5.14
CA PRO A 125 -26.22 11.05 -5.77
C PRO A 125 -25.56 12.00 -4.77
N PRO A 126 -24.77 12.98 -5.25
CA PRO A 126 -24.16 13.98 -4.39
C PRO A 126 -25.23 14.61 -3.50
N CYS A 127 -24.95 14.77 -2.21
CA CYS A 127 -25.86 15.50 -1.33
C CYS A 127 -25.93 16.94 -1.84
N THR A 128 -27.05 17.30 -2.45
CA THR A 128 -27.32 18.66 -2.93
C THR A 128 -27.89 19.50 -1.79
N LYS A 129 -27.86 20.83 -1.93
CA LYS A 129 -28.33 21.77 -0.91
C LYS A 129 -29.81 21.58 -0.55
N GLU A 130 -30.58 20.88 -1.37
CA GLU A 130 -31.99 20.57 -1.11
C GLU A 130 -32.20 19.43 -0.09
N ASN A 131 -31.14 18.70 0.30
CA ASN A 131 -31.18 17.60 1.27
C ASN A 131 -30.55 17.95 2.64
N LEU A 132 -30.27 19.24 2.86
CA LEU A 132 -29.69 19.80 4.09
C LEU A 132 -30.74 20.62 4.85
#